data_AF-A0A919MPT3-F1
#
_entry.id   AF-A0A919MPT3-F1
#
_cell.length_a   1.000
_cell.length_b   1.000
_cell.length_c   1.000
_cell.angle_alpha   90.00
_cell.angle_beta   90.00
_cell.angle_gamma   90.00
#
_symmetry.space_group_name_H-M   'P 1'
#
loop_
_entity.id
_entity.type
_entity.pdbx_description
1 polymer ?
#
loop_
_entity_poly.entity_id
_entity_poly.type
_entity_poly.pdbx_seq_one_letter_code
_entity_poly.pdbx_strand_id
1 'polypeptide(L)'
;MSVTIPLVFIPNAVHHLSEFTGSRPDSLLFVGPKDGPLRRSNFEEHWRTAIEKAGVPGLHFHDLRHTGNTWAAETGATLRVGWVTPPRGPR
;
A
#
# COMPACT_ATOMS: atom_id res chain seq x y z
N MET A 1 -12.23 6.72 -8.35
CA MET A 1 -12.02 6.76 -6.89
C MET A 1 -10.52 6.77 -6.65
N SER A 2 -9.99 7.80 -5.99
CA SER A 2 -8.56 7.92 -5.67
C SER A 2 -8.37 7.69 -4.18
N VAL A 3 -7.31 6.97 -3.80
CA VAL A 3 -6.88 6.82 -2.40
C VAL A 3 -5.65 7.67 -2.16
N THR A 4 -5.58 8.33 -1.02
CA THR A 4 -4.38 9.09 -0.63
C THR A 4 -3.39 8.13 0.00
N ILE A 5 -2.15 8.12 -0.51
CA ILE A 5 -1.05 7.36 0.08
C ILE A 5 -0.27 8.29 1.01
N PRO A 6 -0.09 7.94 2.30
CA PRO A 6 0.71 8.75 3.20
C PRO A 6 2.16 8.87 2.74
N LEU A 7 2.79 10.04 2.96
CA LEU A 7 4.13 10.35 2.47
C LEU A 7 5.20 9.35 2.92
N VAL A 8 5.04 8.77 4.12
CA VAL A 8 5.95 7.75 4.66
C VAL A 8 6.02 6.48 3.81
N PHE A 9 4.98 6.19 3.02
CA PHE A 9 4.95 5.01 2.14
C PHE A 9 5.50 5.28 0.73
N ILE A 10 5.72 6.54 0.36
CA ILE A 10 6.18 6.89 -1.00
C ILE A 10 7.53 6.24 -1.34
N PRO A 11 8.55 6.22 -0.47
CA PRO A 11 9.81 5.56 -0.78
C PRO A 11 9.64 4.06 -1.08
N ASN A 12 8.80 3.37 -0.30
CA ASN A 12 8.52 1.95 -0.50
C ASN A 12 7.74 1.71 -1.80
N ALA A 13 6.77 2.59 -2.12
CA ALA A 13 6.02 2.50 -3.38
C ALA A 13 6.93 2.72 -4.59
N VAL A 14 7.83 3.72 -4.54
CA VAL A 14 8.80 3.99 -5.62
C VAL A 14 9.75 2.81 -5.81
N HIS A 15 10.31 2.28 -4.72
CA HIS A 15 11.18 1.11 -4.78
C HIS A 15 10.43 -0.12 -5.34
N HIS A 16 9.18 -0.33 -4.94
CA HIS A 16 8.40 -1.44 -5.46
C HIS A 16 8.12 -1.32 -6.96
N LEU A 17 7.81 -0.10 -7.41
CA LEU A 17 7.60 0.20 -8.82
C LEU A 17 8.87 0.00 -9.66
N SER A 18 10.05 0.26 -9.12
CA SER A 18 11.32 0.05 -9.84
C SER A 18 11.74 -1.41 -9.91
N GLU A 19 11.61 -2.15 -8.82
CA GLU A 19 12.20 -3.50 -8.71
C GLU A 19 11.24 -4.63 -9.12
N PHE A 20 9.93 -4.46 -8.87
CA PHE A 20 8.98 -5.58 -8.92
C PHE A 20 7.87 -5.40 -9.96
N THR A 21 7.89 -4.31 -10.73
CA THR A 21 6.81 -3.94 -11.64
C THR A 21 7.32 -3.84 -13.07
N GLY A 22 6.54 -4.32 -14.04
CA GLY A 22 6.86 -4.16 -15.46
C GLY A 22 6.78 -2.70 -15.94
N SER A 23 7.47 -2.40 -17.03
CA SER A 23 7.54 -1.04 -17.61
C SER A 23 6.26 -0.59 -18.33
N ARG A 24 5.31 -1.51 -18.56
CA ARG A 24 4.07 -1.17 -19.26
C ARG A 24 3.03 -0.59 -18.29
N PRO A 25 2.17 0.35 -18.73
CA PRO A 25 1.11 0.94 -17.89
C PRO A 25 0.10 -0.06 -17.33
N ASP A 26 -0.08 -1.20 -18.00
CA ASP A 26 -0.97 -2.31 -17.62
C ASP A 26 -0.27 -3.41 -16.81
N SER A 27 0.99 -3.18 -16.42
CA SER A 27 1.75 -4.16 -15.62
C SER A 27 1.14 -4.30 -14.24
N LEU A 28 1.10 -5.55 -13.77
CA LEU A 28 0.61 -5.84 -12.43
C LEU A 28 1.57 -5.27 -11.38
N LEU A 29 1.02 -4.58 -10.38
CA LEU A 29 1.79 -4.12 -9.22
C LEU A 29 2.28 -5.30 -8.39
N PHE A 30 1.47 -6.35 -8.23
CA PHE A 30 1.84 -7.55 -7.47
C PHE A 30 1.66 -8.79 -8.33
N VAL A 31 2.76 -9.50 -8.55
CA VAL A 31 2.79 -10.75 -9.31
C VAL A 31 2.92 -11.95 -8.38
N GLY A 32 2.32 -13.07 -8.78
CA GLY A 32 2.58 -14.36 -8.18
C GLY A 32 3.87 -15.00 -8.72
N PRO A 33 4.26 -16.19 -8.23
CA PRO A 33 5.53 -16.86 -8.57
C PRO A 33 5.77 -17.20 -10.06
N LYS A 34 4.80 -16.96 -10.94
CA LYS A 34 4.87 -17.22 -12.39
C LYS A 34 4.57 -15.97 -13.22
N ASP A 35 4.86 -14.78 -12.66
CA ASP A 35 4.59 -13.47 -13.26
C ASP A 35 3.12 -13.18 -13.59
N GLY A 36 2.21 -14.05 -13.15
CA GLY A 36 0.77 -13.89 -13.29
C GLY A 36 0.15 -13.14 -12.11
N PRO A 37 -1.17 -12.89 -12.15
CA PRO A 37 -1.90 -12.27 -11.04
C PRO A 37 -1.68 -13.01 -9.72
N LEU A 38 -1.40 -12.24 -8.67
CA LEU A 38 -1.29 -12.78 -7.32
C LEU A 38 -2.62 -13.40 -6.90
N ARG A 39 -2.63 -14.72 -6.72
CA ARG A 39 -3.81 -15.46 -6.26
C ARG A 39 -3.90 -15.40 -4.74
N ARG A 40 -5.13 -15.43 -4.22
CA ARG A 40 -5.43 -15.43 -2.78
C ARG A 40 -4.67 -16.52 -2.02
N SER A 41 -4.61 -17.73 -2.56
CA SER A 41 -3.91 -18.87 -1.93
C SER A 41 -2.41 -18.60 -1.74
N ASN A 42 -1.76 -18.04 -2.76
CA ASN A 42 -0.33 -17.72 -2.71
C ASN A 42 -0.07 -16.55 -1.74
N PHE A 43 -0.98 -15.57 -1.75
CA PHE A 43 -0.91 -14.46 -0.80
C PHE A 43 -1.07 -14.92 0.65
N GLU A 44 -1.99 -15.85 0.92
CA GLU A 44 -2.25 -16.38 2.26
C GLU A 44 -1.03 -17.09 2.85
N GLU A 45 -0.29 -17.84 2.04
CA GLU A 45 0.97 -18.47 2.47
C GLU A 45 2.01 -17.41 2.87
N HIS A 46 2.23 -16.40 2.02
CA HIS A 46 3.14 -15.29 2.34
C HIS A 46 2.69 -14.50 3.56
N TRP A 47 1.39 -14.29 3.73
CA TRP A 47 0.81 -13.61 4.88
C TRP A 47 1.08 -14.37 6.17
N ARG A 48 0.89 -15.70 6.17
CA ARG A 48 1.20 -16.55 7.33
C ARG A 48 2.67 -16.44 7.73
N THR A 49 3.60 -16.49 6.77
CA THR A 49 5.03 -16.30 7.04
C THR A 49 5.33 -14.90 7.57
N ALA A 50 4.66 -13.87 7.07
CA ALA A 50 4.84 -12.50 7.55
C ALA A 50 4.38 -12.34 9.00
N ILE A 51 3.23 -12.91 9.36
CA ILE A 51 2.71 -12.89 10.74
C ILE A 51 3.67 -13.60 11.70
N GLU A 52 4.16 -14.77 11.32
CA GLU A 52 5.07 -15.56 12.15
C GLU A 52 6.35 -14.77 12.43
N LYS A 53 6.94 -14.15 11.40
CA LYS A 53 8.11 -13.28 11.54
C LYS A 53 7.83 -12.02 12.36
N ALA A 54 6.62 -11.48 12.27
CA ALA A 54 6.19 -10.31 13.03
C ALA A 54 5.79 -10.65 14.48
N GLY A 55 5.68 -11.93 14.85
CA GLY A 55 5.33 -12.37 16.21
C GLY A 55 3.87 -12.10 16.61
N VAL A 56 2.95 -12.00 15.64
CA VAL A 56 1.53 -11.63 15.87
C VAL A 56 0.54 -12.72 15.41
N PRO A 57 0.65 -13.97 15.92
CA PRO A 57 -0.15 -15.09 15.44
C PRO A 57 -1.66 -14.80 15.52
N GLY A 58 -2.41 -15.25 14.51
CA GLY A 58 -3.87 -15.11 14.45
C GLY A 58 -4.39 -13.84 13.78
N LEU A 59 -3.51 -12.92 13.34
CA LEU A 59 -3.91 -11.73 12.61
C LEU A 59 -4.36 -12.06 11.17
N HIS A 60 -5.60 -11.76 10.80
CA HIS A 60 -6.04 -11.92 9.42
C HIS A 60 -5.73 -10.66 8.61
N PHE A 61 -5.56 -10.82 7.30
CA PHE A 61 -5.25 -9.67 6.45
C PHE A 61 -6.34 -8.59 6.45
N HIS A 62 -7.61 -8.98 6.58
CA HIS A 62 -8.72 -8.03 6.63
C HIS A 62 -8.76 -7.20 7.93
N ASP A 63 -8.15 -7.70 9.01
CA ASP A 63 -8.05 -6.99 10.27
C ASP A 63 -7.24 -5.70 10.13
N LEU A 64 -6.25 -5.66 9.21
CA LEU A 64 -5.50 -4.44 8.90
C LEU A 64 -6.41 -3.31 8.41
N ARG A 65 -7.41 -3.63 7.59
CA ARG A 65 -8.37 -2.63 7.10
C ARG A 65 -9.27 -2.16 8.23
N HIS A 66 -9.72 -3.05 9.10
CA HIS A 66 -10.52 -2.67 10.26
C HIS A 66 -9.74 -1.73 11.18
N THR A 67 -8.53 -2.12 11.57
CA THR A 67 -7.63 -1.30 12.40
C THR A 67 -7.32 0.04 11.76
N GLY A 68 -6.99 0.07 10.47
CA GLY A 68 -6.72 1.32 9.75
C GLY A 68 -7.92 2.26 9.70
N ASN A 69 -9.13 1.71 9.50
CA ASN A 69 -10.37 2.50 9.54
C ASN A 69 -10.66 3.04 10.94
N THR A 70 -10.45 2.24 11.98
CA THR A 70 -10.59 2.67 13.38
C THR A 70 -9.63 3.81 13.68
N TRP A 71 -8.33 3.67 13.35
CA TRP A 71 -7.35 4.74 13.56
C TRP A 71 -7.65 6.00 12.75
N ALA A 72 -8.11 5.88 11.51
CA ALA A 72 -8.51 7.03 10.71
C ALA A 72 -9.72 7.76 11.33
N ALA A 73 -10.67 7.03 11.91
CA ALA A 73 -11.81 7.59 12.61
C ALA A 73 -11.40 8.26 13.93
N GLU A 74 -10.53 7.62 14.73
CA GLU A 74 -10.03 8.11 16.02
C GLU A 74 -9.16 9.36 15.87
N THR A 75 -8.28 9.40 14.86
CA THR A 75 -7.41 10.55 14.59
C THR A 75 -8.13 11.71 13.91
N GLY A 76 -9.45 11.60 13.71
CA GLY A 76 -10.26 12.64 13.09
C GLY A 76 -9.73 13.02 11.72
N ALA A 77 -9.39 12.02 10.88
CA ALA A 77 -8.79 12.19 9.56
C ALA A 77 -9.66 13.06 8.65
N THR A 78 -9.56 14.37 8.84
CA THR A 78 -9.90 15.37 7.87
C THR A 78 -8.85 15.25 6.78
N LEU A 79 -9.21 14.55 5.71
CA LEU A 79 -8.50 14.58 4.45
C LEU A 79 -8.54 16.02 3.90
N ARG A 80 -7.70 16.91 4.41
CA ARG A 80 -7.28 18.09 3.68
C ARG A 80 -5.90 17.77 3.11
N VAL A 81 -5.89 17.11 1.96
CA VAL A 81 -4.76 17.22 1.03
C VAL A 81 -4.71 18.69 0.62
N GLY A 82 -3.88 19.45 1.32
CA GLY A 82 -3.43 20.73 0.83
C GLY A 82 -2.58 20.45 -0.40
N TRP A 83 -3.17 20.58 -1.59
CA TRP A 83 -2.38 20.76 -2.80
C TRP A 83 -1.42 21.93 -2.54
N VAL A 84 -0.14 21.64 -2.36
CA VAL A 84 0.88 22.68 -2.35
C VAL A 84 0.95 23.22 -3.77
N THR A 85 0.32 24.37 -3.98
CA THR A 85 0.50 25.12 -5.23
C THR A 85 1.92 25.70 -5.18
N PRO A 86 2.81 25.40 -6.14
CA PRO A 86 4.14 26.02 -6.14
C PRO A 86 3.99 27.55 -6.25
N PRO A 87 4.82 28.34 -5.57
CA PRO A 87 4.75 29.79 -5.67
C PRO A 87 4.96 30.21 -7.13
N ARG A 88 4.03 31.00 -7.67
CA ARG A 88 4.23 31.64 -8.97
C ARG A 88 5.43 32.57 -8.85
N GLY A 89 6.46 32.35 -9.66
CA GLY A 89 7.60 33.25 -9.78
C GLY A 89 7.15 34.65 -10.23
N PRO A 90 7.93 35.71 -9.89
CA PRO A 90 7.63 37.07 -10.30
C PRO A 90 7.75 37.23 -11.82
N ARG A 91 6.94 38.15 -12.38
CA ARG A 91 6.88 38.46 -13.82
C ARG A 91 8.15 39.09 -14.34
#